data_AF-A0AAN9TDV5-F1
#
_entry.id   AF-A0AAN9TDV5-F1
#
_cell.length_a   1.000
_cell.length_b   1.000
_cell.length_c   1.000
_cell.angle_alpha   90.00
_cell.angle_beta   90.00
_cell.angle_gamma   90.00
#
_symmetry.space_group_name_H-M   'P 1'
#
loop_
_entity.id
_entity.type
_entity.pdbx_description
1 polymer ?
#
loop_
_entity_poly.entity_id
_entity_poly.type
_entity_poly.pdbx_seq_one_letter_code
_entity_poly.pdbx_strand_id
1 'polypeptide(L)'
;MNNLGYDVQNYTDMDPLLGTIEDFDEFLDEMNKRGLKVLINFVINHNSEQHPCFKKSINRIEPYTDFYVWANPEGYHENETPIPSNNWVTHHYL
;
A
#
# COMPACT_ATOMS: atom_id res chain seq x y z
N MET A 1 -5.92 -5.57 -6.89
CA MET A 1 -5.49 -6.97 -6.62
C MET A 1 -5.17 -7.06 -5.14
N ASN A 2 -5.66 -8.07 -4.43
CA ASN A 2 -5.24 -8.30 -3.04
C ASN A 2 -3.85 -8.96 -3.06
N ASN A 3 -2.79 -8.18 -2.83
CA ASN A 3 -1.41 -8.64 -2.86
C ASN A 3 -1.03 -9.40 -1.56
N LEU A 4 -1.89 -10.32 -1.11
CA LEU A 4 -1.75 -11.10 0.13
C LEU A 4 -1.39 -10.24 1.37
N GLY A 5 -1.98 -9.04 1.49
CA GLY A 5 -1.71 -8.10 2.58
C GLY A 5 -0.57 -7.11 2.37
N TYR A 6 0.15 -7.17 1.24
CA TYR A 6 1.19 -6.18 0.88
C TYR A 6 0.62 -4.93 0.18
N ASP A 7 -0.65 -4.97 -0.23
CA ASP A 7 -1.39 -3.82 -0.74
C ASP A 7 -2.10 -3.08 0.41
N VAL A 8 -1.33 -2.36 1.23
CA VAL A 8 -1.82 -1.83 2.52
C VAL A 8 -2.78 -0.66 2.35
N GLN A 9 -3.97 -0.74 2.96
CA GLN A 9 -4.98 0.34 2.95
C GLN A 9 -4.95 1.23 4.20
N ASN A 10 -4.60 0.64 5.35
CA ASN A 10 -4.49 1.32 6.64
C ASN A 10 -3.34 0.69 7.43
N TYR A 11 -2.37 1.50 7.83
CA TYR A 11 -1.17 1.04 8.55
C TYR A 11 -1.39 0.88 10.06
N THR A 12 -2.51 1.38 10.60
CA THR A 12 -2.76 1.46 12.05
C THR A 12 -4.01 0.69 12.46
N ASP A 13 -4.42 -0.27 11.65
CA ASP A 13 -5.61 -1.08 11.89
C ASP A 13 -5.37 -2.51 11.39
N MET A 14 -6.20 -3.45 11.85
CA MET A 14 -6.10 -4.86 11.51
C MET A 14 -7.03 -5.21 10.35
N ASP A 15 -6.58 -6.12 9.48
CA ASP A 15 -7.48 -6.71 8.50
C ASP A 15 -8.57 -7.49 9.25
N PRO A 16 -9.87 -7.28 8.96
CA PRO A 16 -10.96 -7.96 9.67
C PRO A 16 -10.90 -9.49 9.61
N LEU A 17 -10.18 -10.08 8.65
CA LEU A 17 -9.95 -11.54 8.60
C LEU A 17 -8.93 -12.02 9.64
N LEU A 18 -8.10 -11.12 10.16
CA LEU A 18 -7.07 -11.41 11.18
C LEU A 18 -7.52 -11.05 12.60
N GLY A 19 -8.52 -10.18 12.75
CA GLY A 19 -9.06 -9.74 14.05
C GLY A 19 -9.14 -8.21 14.15
N THR A 20 -9.22 -7.71 15.37
CA THR A 20 -9.16 -6.27 15.67
C THR A 20 -7.78 -5.84 16.17
N ILE A 21 -7.55 -4.53 16.31
CA ILE A 21 -6.31 -4.04 16.90
C ILE A 21 -6.18 -4.46 18.37
N GLU A 22 -7.29 -4.61 19.09
CA GLU A 22 -7.30 -5.14 20.47
C GLU A 22 -6.89 -6.61 20.53
N ASP A 23 -7.29 -7.44 19.55
CA ASP A 23 -6.82 -8.82 19.46
C ASP A 23 -5.29 -8.88 19.27
N PHE A 24 -4.73 -7.92 18.51
CA PHE A 24 -3.28 -7.81 18.33
C PHE A 24 -2.58 -7.37 19.62
N ASP A 25 -3.15 -6.44 20.39
CA ASP A 25 -2.63 -6.05 21.69
C ASP A 25 -2.59 -7.23 22.67
N GLU A 26 -3.67 -8.03 22.75
CA GLU A 26 -3.70 -9.24 23.57
C GLU A 26 -2.62 -10.25 23.14
N PHE A 27 -2.46 -10.45 21.83
CA PHE A 27 -1.40 -11.29 21.28
C PHE A 27 0.00 -10.81 21.72
N LEU A 28 0.27 -9.50 21.64
CA LEU A 28 1.56 -8.94 22.05
C LEU A 28 1.84 -9.15 23.54
N ASP A 29 0.84 -8.96 24.39
CA ASP A 29 0.94 -9.21 25.83
C ASP A 29 1.27 -10.68 26.13
N GLU A 30 0.60 -11.62 25.46
CA GLU A 30 0.87 -13.04 25.62
C GLU A 30 2.27 -13.44 25.12
N MET A 31 2.77 -12.87 24.04
CA MET A 31 4.14 -13.10 23.57
C MET A 31 5.17 -12.56 24.57
N ASN A 32 4.96 -11.35 25.10
CA ASN A 32 5.84 -10.75 26.08
C ASN A 32 5.91 -11.56 27.39
N LYS A 33 4.77 -12.07 27.90
CA LYS A 33 4.74 -12.96 29.08
C LYS A 33 5.58 -14.22 28.91
N ARG A 34 5.77 -14.69 27.66
CA ARG A 34 6.58 -15.86 27.32
C ARG A 34 8.05 -15.52 27.03
N GLY A 35 8.45 -14.26 27.20
CA GLY A 35 9.81 -13.78 26.88
C GLY A 35 10.10 -13.75 25.38
N LEU A 36 9.07 -13.80 24.54
CA LEU A 36 9.21 -13.75 23.08
C LEU A 36 9.24 -12.29 22.60
N LYS A 37 9.79 -12.09 21.41
CA LYS A 37 9.77 -10.83 20.68
C LYS A 37 9.06 -11.03 19.36
N VAL A 38 8.22 -10.08 18.99
CA VAL A 38 7.43 -10.09 17.76
C VAL A 38 8.10 -9.16 16.75
N LEU A 39 8.37 -9.68 15.57
CA LEU A 39 8.80 -8.90 14.40
C LEU A 39 7.65 -8.88 13.41
N ILE A 40 7.27 -7.70 12.95
CA ILE A 40 6.22 -7.51 11.94
C ILE A 40 6.84 -7.08 10.62
N ASN A 41 6.15 -7.39 9.52
CA ASN A 41 6.52 -6.87 8.21
C ASN A 41 6.00 -5.43 8.07
N PHE A 42 6.81 -4.54 7.47
CA PHE A 42 6.45 -3.14 7.30
C PHE A 42 6.65 -2.69 5.86
N VAL A 43 5.54 -2.59 5.12
CA VAL A 43 5.52 -2.34 3.68
C VAL A 43 5.33 -0.84 3.41
N ILE A 44 6.42 -0.13 3.15
CA ILE A 44 6.39 1.34 2.98
C ILE A 44 6.73 1.82 1.57
N ASN A 45 7.24 0.94 0.70
CA ASN A 45 7.60 1.33 -0.66
C ASN A 45 6.37 1.65 -1.52
N HIS A 46 5.24 0.99 -1.23
CA HIS A 46 3.97 1.18 -1.91
C HIS A 46 2.82 0.93 -0.94
N ASN A 47 1.63 1.43 -1.29
CA ASN A 47 0.38 1.18 -0.60
C ASN A 47 -0.76 1.08 -1.62
N SER A 48 -1.94 0.68 -1.14
CA SER A 48 -3.10 0.49 -1.99
C SER A 48 -3.60 1.79 -2.59
N GLU A 49 -4.15 1.70 -3.80
CA GLU A 49 -4.98 2.76 -4.39
C GLU A 49 -6.16 3.13 -3.49
N GLN A 50 -6.57 2.23 -2.58
CA GLN A 50 -7.61 2.49 -1.61
C GLN A 50 -7.14 3.34 -0.40
N HIS A 51 -5.83 3.49 -0.21
CA HIS A 51 -5.24 4.26 0.88
C HIS A 51 -5.63 5.75 0.78
N PRO A 52 -5.96 6.43 1.89
CA PRO A 52 -6.37 7.84 1.86
C PRO A 52 -5.37 8.77 1.17
N CYS A 53 -4.06 8.53 1.35
CA CYS A 53 -3.02 9.31 0.66
C CYS A 53 -3.12 9.18 -0.86
N PHE A 54 -3.34 7.98 -1.41
CA PHE A 54 -3.46 7.79 -2.86
C PHE A 54 -4.69 8.53 -3.39
N LYS A 55 -5.84 8.33 -2.74
CA LYS A 55 -7.09 9.02 -3.08
C LYS A 55 -6.95 10.54 -3.06
N LYS A 56 -6.19 11.10 -2.11
CA LYS A 56 -5.93 12.54 -2.07
C LYS A 56 -4.93 12.98 -3.13
N SER A 57 -3.88 12.19 -3.35
CA SER A 57 -2.83 12.49 -4.34
C SER A 57 -3.35 12.51 -5.77
N ILE A 58 -4.12 11.49 -6.17
CA ILE A 58 -4.70 11.41 -7.53
C ILE A 58 -5.68 12.56 -7.82
N ASN A 59 -6.35 13.08 -6.79
CA ASN A 59 -7.22 14.25 -6.87
C ASN A 59 -6.49 15.58 -6.66
N ARG A 60 -5.14 15.56 -6.62
CA ARG A 60 -4.28 16.73 -6.41
C ARG A 60 -4.66 17.57 -5.18
N ILE A 61 -4.99 16.90 -4.07
CA ILE A 61 -5.30 17.52 -2.78
C ILE A 61 -4.02 17.73 -1.98
N GLU A 62 -3.67 18.98 -1.66
CA GLU A 62 -2.53 19.33 -0.81
C GLU A 62 -2.68 18.80 0.64
N PRO A 63 -1.60 18.37 1.31
CA PRO A 63 -0.20 18.30 0.84
C PRO A 63 0.15 16.99 0.13
N TYR A 64 -0.83 16.21 -0.32
CA TYR A 64 -0.63 14.83 -0.80
C TYR A 64 -0.29 14.75 -2.30
N THR A 65 -0.23 15.88 -2.99
CA THR A 65 -0.08 15.97 -4.45
C THR A 65 1.15 15.22 -4.97
N ASP A 66 2.25 15.28 -4.22
CA ASP A 66 3.54 14.65 -4.56
C ASP A 66 3.89 13.43 -3.70
N PHE A 67 2.90 12.81 -3.04
CA PHE A 67 3.13 11.56 -2.28
C PHE A 67 3.39 10.33 -3.17
N TYR A 68 3.10 10.43 -4.47
CA TYR A 68 3.32 9.39 -5.47
C TYR A 68 3.99 9.97 -6.70
N VAL A 69 4.64 9.10 -7.48
CA VAL A 69 5.27 9.49 -8.74
C VAL A 69 4.21 9.54 -9.84
N TRP A 70 3.86 10.74 -10.27
CA TRP A 70 2.92 10.97 -11.37
C TRP A 70 3.66 11.39 -12.64
N ALA A 71 3.32 10.80 -13.78
CA ALA A 71 3.89 11.15 -15.08
C ALA A 71 2.80 11.25 -16.14
N ASN A 72 2.97 12.17 -17.08
CA ASN A 72 2.15 12.22 -18.29
C ASN A 72 2.59 11.11 -19.25
N PRO A 73 1.70 10.56 -20.09
CA PRO A 73 2.08 9.64 -21.14
C PRO A 73 3.00 10.32 -22.15
N GLU A 74 3.90 9.56 -22.79
CA GLU A 74 4.77 10.06 -23.87
C GLU A 74 3.98 10.40 -25.14
N GLY A 75 2.82 9.79 -25.30
CA GLY A 75 1.91 9.97 -26.42
C GLY A 75 0.75 9.00 -26.32
N TYR A 76 0.03 8.83 -27.43
CA TYR A 76 -1.09 7.91 -27.54
C TYR A 76 -0.95 7.09 -28.81
N HIS A 77 -1.32 5.82 -28.74
CA HIS A 77 -1.51 4.97 -29.91
C HIS A 77 -2.73 5.45 -30.73
N GLU A 78 -2.89 4.97 -31.97
CA GLU A 78 -4.04 5.31 -32.83
C GLU A 78 -5.40 4.95 -32.19
N ASN A 79 -5.41 3.95 -31.30
CA ASN A 79 -6.58 3.54 -30.53
C ASN A 79 -6.76 4.33 -29.21
N GLU A 80 -6.09 5.48 -29.07
CA GLU A 80 -6.12 6.35 -27.89
C GLU A 80 -5.60 5.71 -26.59
N THR A 81 -4.90 4.57 -26.66
CA THR A 81 -4.22 3.99 -25.50
C THR A 81 -2.96 4.79 -25.17
N PRO A 82 -2.74 5.20 -23.90
CA PRO A 82 -1.56 5.98 -23.53
C PRO A 82 -0.27 5.15 -23.67
N ILE A 83 0.77 5.79 -24.21
CA ILE A 83 2.13 5.25 -24.26
C ILE A 83 2.80 5.55 -22.90
N PRO A 84 3.32 4.54 -22.17
CA PRO A 84 4.00 4.75 -20.89
C PRO A 84 5.16 5.74 -20.98
N SER A 85 5.48 6.43 -19.88
CA SER A 85 6.52 7.46 -19.83
C SER A 85 7.96 6.96 -19.90
N ASN A 86 8.15 5.64 -19.84
CA ASN A 86 9.42 4.94 -20.00
C ASN A 86 9.13 3.45 -20.28
N ASN A 87 10.19 2.65 -20.44
CA ASN A 87 10.12 1.21 -20.67
C ASN A 87 10.40 0.38 -19.40
N TRP A 88 10.22 0.94 -18.20
CA TRP A 88 10.39 0.18 -16.96
C TRP A 88 9.36 -0.94 -16.89
N VAL A 89 9.80 -2.10 -16.43
CA VAL A 89 8.96 -3.28 -16.27
C VAL A 89 8.58 -3.47 -14.82
N THR A 90 7.33 -3.83 -14.55
CA THR A 90 6.91 -4.20 -13.20
C THR A 90 7.41 -5.61 -12.87
N HIS A 91 8.03 -5.75 -11.70
CA HIS A 91 8.41 -7.06 -11.18
C HIS A 91 7.25 -7.59 -10.34
N HIS A 92 6.40 -8.43 -10.94
CA HIS A 92 5.37 -9.15 -10.20
C HIS A 92 5.87 -10.56 -9.90
N TYR A 93 6.31 -10.80 -8.67
CA TYR A 93 6.44 -12.14 -8.12
C TYR A 93 5.29 -12.34 -7.14
N LEU A 94 4.38 -13.24 -7.53
CA LEU A 94 3.18 -13.71 -6.83
C LEU A 94 1.95 -12.78 -6.90
#